data_AF-A0A923KY79-F1
#
_entry.id   AF-A0A923KY79-F1
#
_cell.length_a   1.000
_cell.length_b   1.000
_cell.length_c   1.000
_cell.angle_alpha   90.00
_cell.angle_beta   90.00
_cell.angle_gamma   90.00
#
_symmetry.space_group_name_H-M   'P 1'
#
loop_
_entity.id
_entity.type
_entity.pdbx_description
1 polymer ?
#
loop_
_entity_poly.entity_id
_entity_poly.type
_entity_poly.pdbx_seq_one_letter_code
_entity_poly.pdbx_strand_id
1 'polypeptide(L)'
;MSLTSRPKAAHIRQLSRYFLWLTTSVICLLPLSALGFVVQIWMAPSGQQGILSFFSHTSDVQGMMDLARQGIAHEYRWMATTFVLLSSTCIVWIFIQLNNMLVFFYQGEIFNRQALRCAQTGFWVYLAWTFGIYSVQLIAIILTSGSAQLWTNFADSLFVELVNLGIAKLLVWALEIGTELNEDAALVI
;
A
#
# COMPACT_ATOMS: atom_id res chain seq x y z
N MET A 1 -11.63 -36.93 6.17
CA MET A 1 -10.97 -36.55 7.44
C MET A 1 -11.03 -35.04 7.58
N SER A 2 -11.72 -34.50 8.58
CA SER A 2 -11.89 -33.04 8.71
C SER A 2 -10.56 -32.37 9.08
N LEU A 3 -10.13 -31.40 8.26
CA LEU A 3 -8.91 -30.59 8.42
C LEU A 3 -8.81 -29.81 9.74
N THR A 4 -9.86 -29.86 10.56
CA THR A 4 -9.99 -29.20 11.87
C THR A 4 -9.10 -29.76 12.98
N SER A 5 -8.50 -30.95 12.81
CA SER A 5 -7.71 -31.60 13.88
C SER A 5 -6.20 -31.36 13.82
N ARG A 6 -5.67 -30.60 12.85
CA ARG A 6 -4.23 -30.35 12.76
C ARG A 6 -3.84 -29.11 13.59
N PRO A 7 -2.90 -29.19 14.54
CA PRO A 7 -2.50 -28.07 15.40
C PRO A 7 -1.99 -26.85 14.62
N LYS A 8 -1.45 -27.07 13.41
CA LYS A 8 -1.03 -26.00 12.49
C LYS A 8 -2.21 -25.15 11.97
N ALA A 9 -3.37 -25.76 11.71
CA ALA A 9 -4.55 -25.04 11.24
C ALA A 9 -5.16 -24.15 12.34
N ALA A 10 -5.10 -24.60 13.60
CA ALA A 10 -5.50 -23.79 14.74
C ALA A 10 -4.60 -22.56 14.93
N HIS A 11 -3.28 -22.71 14.74
CA HIS A 11 -2.34 -21.60 14.84
C HIS A 11 -2.54 -20.56 13.74
N ILE A 12 -2.74 -20.99 12.49
CA ILE A 12 -3.05 -20.09 11.37
C ILE A 12 -4.33 -19.32 11.65
N ARG A 13 -5.39 -19.99 12.13
CA ARG A 13 -6.65 -19.34 12.48
C ARG A 13 -6.50 -18.28 13.58
N GLN A 14 -5.69 -18.55 14.60
CA GLN A 14 -5.42 -17.59 15.67
C GLN A 14 -4.63 -16.38 15.16
N LEU A 15 -3.61 -16.62 14.33
CA LEU A 15 -2.78 -15.57 13.73
C LEU A 15 -3.61 -14.69 12.79
N SER A 16 -4.39 -15.30 11.90
CA SER A 16 -5.33 -14.59 11.01
C SER A 16 -6.33 -13.74 11.80
N ARG A 17 -6.79 -14.16 12.98
CA ARG A 17 -7.68 -13.35 13.82
C ARG A 17 -7.01 -12.05 14.29
N TYR A 18 -5.75 -12.10 14.72
CA TYR A 18 -5.00 -10.89 15.09
C TYR A 18 -4.78 -9.98 13.89
N PHE A 19 -4.42 -10.54 12.74
CA PHE A 19 -4.27 -9.77 11.51
C PHE A 19 -5.58 -9.16 11.03
N LEU A 20 -6.71 -9.86 11.11
CA LEU A 20 -8.04 -9.32 10.78
C LEU A 20 -8.40 -8.12 11.64
N TRP A 21 -8.14 -8.21 12.95
CA TRP A 21 -8.39 -7.09 13.86
C TRP A 21 -7.50 -5.89 13.52
N LEU A 22 -6.23 -6.14 13.23
CA LEU A 22 -5.27 -5.11 12.85
C LEU A 22 -5.63 -4.46 11.50
N THR A 23 -5.91 -5.24 10.45
CA THR A 23 -6.27 -4.70 9.14
C THR A 23 -7.59 -3.94 9.19
N THR A 24 -8.59 -4.44 9.92
CA THR A 24 -9.86 -3.72 10.10
C THR A 24 -9.63 -2.40 10.82
N SER A 25 -8.78 -2.38 11.85
CA SER A 25 -8.43 -1.14 12.55
C SER A 25 -7.74 -0.14 11.62
N VAL A 26 -6.81 -0.59 10.78
CA VAL A 26 -6.14 0.26 9.79
C VAL A 26 -7.13 0.81 8.75
N ILE A 27 -8.04 -0.03 8.24
CA ILE A 27 -9.08 0.40 7.28
C ILE A 27 -9.94 1.53 7.87
N CYS A 28 -10.24 1.50 9.17
CA CYS A 28 -11.03 2.54 9.83
C CYS A 28 -10.21 3.79 10.17
N LEU A 29 -8.95 3.62 10.63
CA LEU A 29 -8.11 4.73 11.11
C LEU A 29 -7.46 5.52 9.98
N LEU A 30 -7.14 4.88 8.85
CA LEU A 30 -6.42 5.51 7.75
C LEU A 30 -7.21 6.63 7.04
N PRO A 31 -8.53 6.49 6.79
CA PRO A 31 -9.35 7.60 6.30
C PRO A 31 -9.39 8.78 7.30
N LEU A 32 -9.44 8.50 8.60
CA LEU A 32 -9.46 9.54 9.64
C LEU A 32 -8.13 10.31 9.68
N SER A 33 -7.00 9.61 9.57
CA SER A 33 -5.69 10.25 9.50
C SER A 33 -5.51 11.05 8.21
N ALA A 34 -6.01 10.56 7.07
CA ALA A 34 -6.01 11.29 5.81
C ALA A 34 -6.82 12.59 5.90
N LEU A 35 -8.01 12.57 6.51
CA LEU A 35 -8.79 13.77 6.78
C LEU A 35 -8.03 14.75 7.68
N GLY A 36 -7.35 14.26 8.72
CA GLY A 36 -6.47 15.09 9.56
C GLY A 36 -5.35 15.77 8.75
N PHE A 37 -4.72 15.04 7.83
CA PHE A 37 -3.71 15.60 6.92
C PHE A 37 -4.29 16.64 5.97
N VAL A 38 -5.51 16.44 5.45
CA VAL A 38 -6.19 17.46 4.64
C VAL A 38 -6.41 18.72 5.47
N VAL A 39 -6.95 18.62 6.68
CA VAL A 39 -7.10 19.79 7.55
C VAL A 39 -5.75 20.49 7.78
N GLN A 40 -4.67 19.74 8.00
CA GLN A 40 -3.34 20.30 8.18
C GLN A 40 -2.83 21.04 6.92
N ILE A 41 -3.03 20.51 5.72
CA ILE A 41 -2.65 21.17 4.45
C ILE A 41 -3.37 22.51 4.30
N TRP A 42 -4.62 22.58 4.71
CA TRP A 42 -5.44 23.79 4.59
C TRP A 42 -5.18 24.81 5.70
N MET A 43 -4.78 24.36 6.89
CA MET A 43 -4.38 25.22 8.01
C MET A 43 -2.91 25.69 7.91
N ALA A 44 -2.11 25.06 7.05
CA ALA A 44 -0.71 25.45 6.86
C ALA A 44 -0.60 26.91 6.40
N PRO A 45 0.46 27.64 6.78
CA PRO A 45 0.72 28.97 6.26
C PRO A 45 0.95 28.93 4.74
N SER A 46 0.55 29.99 4.04
CA SER A 46 0.80 30.12 2.61
C SER A 46 2.29 30.32 2.37
N GLY A 47 2.97 29.28 1.89
CA GLY A 47 4.38 29.32 1.53
C GLY A 47 4.60 29.51 0.02
N GLN A 48 5.86 29.68 -0.38
CA GLN A 48 6.26 29.84 -1.79
C GLN A 48 6.49 28.51 -2.52
N GLN A 49 6.34 27.37 -1.85
CA GLN A 49 6.66 26.08 -2.46
C GLN A 49 5.62 25.66 -3.48
N GLY A 50 6.11 25.38 -4.69
CA GLY A 50 5.32 24.95 -5.83
C GLY A 50 5.05 23.45 -5.81
N ILE A 51 4.26 22.99 -6.77
CA ILE A 51 3.82 21.59 -6.83
C ILE A 51 4.96 20.61 -7.13
N LEU A 52 5.99 21.06 -7.84
CA LEU A 52 7.15 20.23 -8.19
C LEU A 52 8.00 19.91 -6.95
N SER A 53 8.13 20.84 -6.01
CA SER A 53 8.80 20.57 -4.74
C SER A 53 7.97 19.69 -3.82
N PHE A 54 6.63 19.78 -3.90
CA PHE A 54 5.75 18.83 -3.23
C PHE A 54 6.01 17.41 -3.73
N PHE A 55 5.89 17.17 -5.04
CA PHE A 55 6.06 15.83 -5.62
C PHE A 55 7.45 15.24 -5.43
N SER A 56 8.52 16.05 -5.44
CA SER A 56 9.88 15.54 -5.23
C SER A 56 10.10 14.99 -3.81
N HIS A 57 9.31 15.41 -2.83
CA HIS A 57 9.39 14.97 -1.42
C HIS A 57 8.24 14.05 -0.99
N THR A 58 7.29 13.71 -1.89
CA THR A 58 6.14 12.85 -1.55
C THR A 58 6.50 11.41 -1.20
N SER A 59 7.71 10.94 -1.53
CA SER A 59 8.17 9.58 -1.19
C SER A 59 8.75 9.45 0.21
N ASP A 60 8.98 10.58 0.91
CA ASP A 60 9.54 10.59 2.26
C ASP A 60 8.54 11.21 3.24
N VAL A 61 8.22 10.46 4.30
CA VAL A 61 7.34 10.93 5.38
C VAL A 61 7.93 12.19 6.03
N GLN A 62 9.26 12.25 6.16
CA GLN A 62 9.96 13.40 6.72
C GLN A 62 9.89 14.60 5.77
N GLY A 63 10.13 14.37 4.47
CA GLY A 63 9.95 15.37 3.42
C GLY A 63 8.52 15.95 3.37
N MET A 64 7.48 15.12 3.52
CA MET A 64 6.10 15.59 3.63
C MET A 64 5.82 16.43 4.88
N MET A 65 6.40 16.06 6.04
CA MET A 65 6.25 16.86 7.26
C MET A 65 6.96 18.21 7.17
N ASP A 66 8.13 18.25 6.53
CA ASP A 66 8.88 19.49 6.33
C ASP A 66 8.17 20.42 5.33
N LEU A 67 7.57 19.87 4.28
CA LEU A 67 6.67 20.60 3.37
C LEU A 67 5.46 21.21 4.09
N ALA A 68 4.82 20.44 4.98
CA ALA A 68 3.68 20.93 5.76
C ALA A 68 4.06 22.08 6.70
N ARG A 69 5.32 22.13 7.16
CA ARG A 69 5.87 23.22 7.99
C ARG A 69 6.26 24.44 7.15
N GLN A 70 6.82 24.23 5.97
CA GLN A 70 7.31 25.30 5.08
C GLN A 70 6.17 25.99 4.30
N GLY A 71 5.02 25.33 4.19
CA GLY A 71 3.79 25.91 3.65
C GLY A 71 3.68 25.73 2.13
N ILE A 72 2.48 25.34 1.69
CA ILE A 72 2.16 25.11 0.28
C ILE A 72 1.42 26.34 -0.25
N ALA A 73 1.79 26.81 -1.45
CA ALA A 73 1.11 27.92 -2.10
C ALA A 73 -0.38 27.58 -2.28
N HIS A 74 -1.25 28.59 -2.09
CA HIS A 74 -2.69 28.37 -1.99
C HIS A 74 -3.27 27.65 -3.22
N GLU A 75 -2.76 27.98 -4.40
CA GLU A 75 -3.17 27.45 -5.70
C GLU A 75 -2.92 25.94 -5.85
N TYR A 76 -1.97 25.37 -5.10
CA TYR A 76 -1.61 23.96 -5.19
C TYR A 76 -2.18 23.10 -4.05
N ARG A 77 -2.88 23.71 -3.07
CA ARG A 77 -3.47 22.97 -1.94
C ARG A 77 -4.53 21.97 -2.38
N TRP A 78 -5.29 22.28 -3.42
CA TRP A 78 -6.30 21.39 -3.97
C TRP A 78 -5.65 20.14 -4.57
N MET A 79 -4.54 20.31 -5.29
CA MET A 79 -3.81 19.20 -5.89
C MET A 79 -3.17 18.31 -4.81
N ALA A 80 -2.58 18.90 -3.77
CA ALA A 80 -2.07 18.16 -2.61
C ALA A 80 -3.19 17.40 -1.87
N THR A 81 -4.36 18.04 -1.70
CA THR A 81 -5.54 17.40 -1.09
C THR A 81 -6.03 16.21 -1.92
N THR A 82 -6.18 16.39 -3.23
CA THR A 82 -6.58 15.32 -4.15
C THR A 82 -5.58 14.18 -4.12
N PHE A 83 -4.28 14.47 -4.09
CA PHE A 83 -3.24 13.45 -3.97
C PHE A 83 -3.37 12.67 -2.66
N VAL A 84 -3.47 13.32 -1.51
CA VAL A 84 -3.63 12.64 -0.20
C VAL A 84 -4.88 11.76 -0.17
N LEU A 85 -6.01 12.27 -0.67
CA LEU A 85 -7.26 11.49 -0.71
C LEU A 85 -7.14 10.28 -1.65
N LEU A 86 -6.57 10.47 -2.85
CA LEU A 86 -6.34 9.39 -3.80
C LEU A 86 -5.42 8.31 -3.19
N SER A 87 -4.28 8.72 -2.63
CA SER A 87 -3.34 7.84 -1.92
C SER A 87 -4.03 7.05 -0.82
N SER A 88 -4.81 7.73 0.02
CA SER A 88 -5.57 7.11 1.10
C SER A 88 -6.56 6.08 0.56
N THR A 89 -7.31 6.39 -0.50
CA THR A 89 -8.27 5.44 -1.08
C THR A 89 -7.60 4.20 -1.67
N CYS A 90 -6.47 4.36 -2.36
CA CYS A 90 -5.69 3.25 -2.89
C CYS A 90 -5.17 2.34 -1.76
N ILE A 91 -4.61 2.93 -0.71
CA ILE A 91 -4.12 2.16 0.45
C ILE A 91 -5.27 1.42 1.12
N VAL A 92 -6.40 2.08 1.39
CA VAL A 92 -7.59 1.43 1.96
C VAL A 92 -8.07 0.27 1.08
N TRP A 93 -8.07 0.43 -0.23
CA TRP A 93 -8.47 -0.63 -1.16
C TRP A 93 -7.56 -1.86 -1.05
N ILE A 94 -6.24 -1.65 -0.99
CA ILE A 94 -5.26 -2.74 -0.79
C ILE A 94 -5.53 -3.46 0.53
N PHE A 95 -5.77 -2.72 1.62
CA PHE A 95 -6.09 -3.31 2.91
C PHE A 95 -7.43 -4.07 2.92
N ILE A 96 -8.43 -3.61 2.18
CA ILE A 96 -9.70 -4.35 2.02
C ILE A 96 -9.44 -5.70 1.33
N GLN A 97 -8.64 -5.73 0.26
CA GLN A 97 -8.30 -6.98 -0.42
C GLN A 97 -7.51 -7.93 0.50
N LEU A 98 -6.57 -7.38 1.29
CA LEU A 98 -5.83 -8.14 2.28
C LEU A 98 -6.76 -8.69 3.38
N ASN A 99 -7.72 -7.89 3.85
CA ASN A 99 -8.71 -8.29 4.83
C ASN A 99 -9.58 -9.45 4.31
N ASN A 100 -10.08 -9.34 3.07
CA ASN A 100 -10.86 -10.40 2.43
C ASN A 100 -10.05 -11.71 2.32
N MET A 101 -8.77 -11.63 1.93
CA MET A 101 -7.87 -12.78 1.91
C MET A 101 -7.73 -13.42 3.30
N LEU A 102 -7.53 -12.61 4.34
CA LEU A 102 -7.40 -13.08 5.72
C LEU A 102 -8.68 -13.72 6.26
N VAL A 103 -9.86 -13.31 5.79
CA VAL A 103 -11.14 -13.95 6.15
C VAL A 103 -11.16 -15.40 5.66
N PHE A 104 -10.72 -15.67 4.43
CA PHE A 104 -10.60 -17.05 3.93
C PHE A 104 -9.60 -17.87 4.73
N PHE A 105 -8.47 -17.26 5.15
CA PHE A 105 -7.48 -17.94 5.98
C PHE A 105 -8.04 -18.29 7.37
N TYR A 106 -8.84 -17.39 7.96
CA TYR A 106 -9.51 -17.63 9.23
C TYR A 106 -10.55 -18.76 9.15
N GLN A 107 -11.24 -18.89 8.01
CA GLN A 107 -12.17 -19.99 7.74
C GLN A 107 -11.47 -21.33 7.49
N GLY A 108 -10.14 -21.32 7.30
CA GLY A 108 -9.33 -22.51 7.02
C GLY A 108 -9.21 -22.84 5.54
N GLU A 109 -9.75 -22.00 4.66
CA GLU A 109 -9.69 -22.13 3.20
C GLU A 109 -8.50 -21.36 2.63
N ILE A 110 -7.29 -21.73 3.08
CA ILE A 110 -6.06 -20.99 2.77
C ILE A 110 -5.74 -21.05 1.28
N PHE A 111 -5.90 -22.23 0.67
CA PHE A 111 -5.60 -22.50 -0.73
C PHE A 111 -6.87 -22.53 -1.59
N ASN A 112 -7.59 -21.40 -1.59
CA ASN A 112 -8.79 -21.17 -2.39
C ASN A 112 -8.50 -20.14 -3.50
N ARG A 113 -9.00 -20.37 -4.73
CA ARG A 113 -8.93 -19.41 -5.85
C ARG A 113 -9.44 -18.02 -5.48
N GLN A 114 -10.44 -17.92 -4.61
CA GLN A 114 -10.97 -16.62 -4.19
C GLN A 114 -9.94 -15.83 -3.36
N ALA A 115 -9.24 -16.48 -2.43
CA ALA A 115 -8.16 -15.86 -1.66
C ALA A 115 -7.00 -15.42 -2.58
N LEU A 116 -6.65 -16.24 -3.58
CA LEU A 116 -5.66 -15.90 -4.60
C LEU A 116 -6.08 -14.66 -5.42
N ARG A 117 -7.33 -14.58 -5.87
CA ARG A 117 -7.84 -13.42 -6.62
C ARG A 117 -7.78 -12.13 -5.81
N CYS A 118 -8.10 -12.18 -4.52
CA CYS A 118 -7.95 -11.03 -3.63
C CYS A 118 -6.48 -10.61 -3.52
N ALA A 119 -5.56 -11.56 -3.32
CA ALA A 119 -4.12 -11.28 -3.26
C ALA A 119 -3.59 -10.66 -4.55
N GLN A 120 -3.94 -11.23 -5.71
CA GLN A 120 -3.55 -10.71 -7.03
C GLN A 120 -4.11 -9.31 -7.26
N THR A 121 -5.38 -9.07 -6.93
CA THR A 121 -6.02 -7.76 -7.10
C THR A 121 -5.35 -6.71 -6.21
N GLY A 122 -5.10 -7.04 -4.94
CA GLY A 122 -4.36 -6.17 -4.03
C GLY A 122 -2.95 -5.83 -4.56
N PHE A 123 -2.24 -6.84 -5.07
CA PHE A 123 -0.92 -6.66 -5.68
C PHE A 123 -0.95 -5.76 -6.92
N TRP A 124 -1.92 -5.95 -7.83
CA TRP A 124 -2.04 -5.11 -9.03
C TRP A 124 -2.38 -3.66 -8.70
N VAL A 125 -3.26 -3.43 -7.73
CA VAL A 125 -3.57 -2.06 -7.26
C VAL A 125 -2.33 -1.42 -6.66
N TYR A 126 -1.59 -2.16 -5.84
CA TYR A 126 -0.33 -1.69 -5.26
C TYR A 126 0.71 -1.35 -6.34
N LEU A 127 0.92 -2.25 -7.31
CA LEU A 127 1.85 -2.03 -8.41
C LEU A 127 1.48 -0.80 -9.25
N ALA A 128 0.20 -0.65 -9.61
CA ALA A 128 -0.27 0.49 -10.39
C ALA A 128 -0.10 1.82 -9.63
N TRP A 129 -0.38 1.80 -8.33
CA TRP A 129 -0.21 2.95 -7.45
C TRP A 129 1.26 3.36 -7.32
N THR A 130 2.14 2.40 -7.01
CA THR A 130 3.59 2.61 -6.91
C THR A 130 4.14 3.14 -8.23
N PHE A 131 3.80 2.52 -9.36
CA PHE A 131 4.24 3.01 -10.67
C PHE A 131 3.81 4.45 -10.94
N GLY A 132 2.57 4.81 -10.57
CA GLY A 132 2.04 6.16 -10.68
C GLY A 132 2.85 7.19 -9.88
N ILE A 133 3.10 6.93 -8.59
CA ILE A 133 3.88 7.85 -7.73
C ILE A 133 5.28 8.06 -8.28
N TYR A 134 6.02 6.98 -8.54
CA TYR A 134 7.42 7.08 -8.99
C TYR A 134 7.53 7.74 -10.37
N SER A 135 6.53 7.57 -11.25
CA SER A 135 6.48 8.28 -12.53
C SER A 135 6.32 9.79 -12.34
N VAL A 136 5.40 10.22 -11.46
CA VAL A 136 5.19 11.64 -11.14
C VAL A 136 6.44 12.24 -10.49
N GLN A 137 7.07 11.51 -9.58
CA GLN A 137 8.30 11.96 -8.91
C GLN A 137 9.47 12.09 -9.89
N LEU A 138 9.66 11.12 -10.79
CA LEU A 138 10.68 11.17 -11.83
C LEU A 138 10.49 12.41 -12.73
N ILE A 139 9.26 12.67 -13.17
CA ILE A 139 8.93 13.87 -13.96
C ILE A 139 9.24 15.14 -13.15
N ALA A 140 8.89 15.18 -11.86
CA ALA A 140 9.17 16.33 -11.00
C ALA A 140 10.67 16.60 -10.85
N ILE A 141 11.48 15.55 -10.68
CA ILE A 141 12.95 15.67 -10.59
C ILE A 141 13.54 16.18 -11.91
N ILE A 142 13.09 15.67 -13.05
CA ILE A 142 13.56 16.10 -14.37
C ILE A 142 13.21 17.59 -14.61
N LEU A 143 11.97 17.99 -14.37
CA LEU A 143 11.50 19.36 -14.60
C LEU A 143 12.15 20.39 -13.68
N THR A 144 12.58 19.99 -12.49
CA THR A 144 13.26 20.88 -11.54
C THR A 144 14.78 20.96 -11.75
N SER A 145 15.33 20.29 -12.77
CA SER A 145 16.78 20.11 -12.91
C SER A 145 17.40 19.61 -11.59
N GLY A 146 16.75 18.60 -11.00
CA GLY A 146 16.95 18.21 -9.61
C GLY A 146 18.41 17.99 -9.20
N SER A 147 18.72 18.32 -7.95
CA SER A 147 20.05 18.15 -7.38
C SER A 147 20.44 16.67 -7.30
N ALA A 148 21.75 16.41 -7.21
CA ALA A 148 22.27 15.05 -6.99
C ALA A 148 21.61 14.36 -5.78
N GLN A 149 21.27 15.13 -4.73
CA GLN A 149 20.59 14.61 -3.54
C GLN A 149 19.17 14.10 -3.83
N LEU A 150 18.41 14.78 -4.70
CA LEU A 150 17.07 14.31 -5.07
C LEU A 150 17.13 13.02 -5.88
N TRP A 151 18.15 12.89 -6.75
CA TRP A 151 18.40 11.66 -7.51
C TRP A 151 18.81 10.49 -6.62
N THR A 152 19.66 10.72 -5.62
CA THR A 152 20.05 9.66 -4.66
C THR A 152 18.85 9.22 -3.82
N ASN A 153 18.08 10.17 -3.28
CA ASN A 153 16.89 9.83 -2.48
C ASN A 153 15.85 9.06 -3.30
N PHE A 154 15.65 9.45 -4.58
CA PHE A 154 14.77 8.74 -5.49
C PHE A 154 15.26 7.31 -5.77
N ALA A 155 16.56 7.14 -6.06
CA ALA A 155 17.15 5.83 -6.33
C ALA A 155 17.07 4.90 -5.10
N ASP A 156 17.36 5.41 -3.91
CA ASP A 156 17.27 4.66 -2.66
C ASP A 156 15.82 4.22 -2.37
N SER A 157 14.88 5.15 -2.50
CA SER A 157 13.44 4.84 -2.34
C SER A 157 12.96 3.84 -3.37
N LEU A 158 13.41 3.96 -4.63
CA LEU A 158 13.04 3.03 -5.70
C LEU A 158 13.59 1.63 -5.44
N PHE A 159 14.83 1.53 -4.96
CA PHE A 159 15.45 0.25 -4.64
C PHE A 159 14.70 -0.47 -3.52
N VAL A 160 14.38 0.22 -2.43
CA VAL A 160 13.59 -0.35 -1.31
C VAL A 160 12.24 -0.84 -1.81
N GLU A 161 11.57 -0.06 -2.65
CA GLU A 161 10.26 -0.41 -3.17
C GLU A 161 10.30 -1.59 -4.15
N LEU A 162 11.35 -1.69 -4.99
CA LEU A 162 11.57 -2.86 -5.85
C LEU A 162 11.76 -4.15 -5.03
N VAL A 163 12.48 -4.06 -3.90
CA VAL A 163 12.63 -5.19 -2.97
C VAL A 163 11.27 -5.58 -2.39
N ASN A 164 10.47 -4.61 -1.95
CA ASN A 164 9.12 -4.86 -1.42
C ASN A 164 8.19 -5.50 -2.47
N LEU A 165 8.20 -5.00 -3.70
CA LEU A 165 7.45 -5.57 -4.82
C LEU A 165 7.90 -7.00 -5.14
N GLY A 166 9.20 -7.27 -5.10
CA GLY A 166 9.76 -8.61 -5.26
C GLY A 166 9.25 -9.58 -4.20
N ILE A 167 9.30 -9.17 -2.93
CA ILE A 167 8.77 -9.97 -1.80
C ILE A 167 7.26 -10.21 -1.97
N ALA A 168 6.49 -9.16 -2.26
CA ALA A 168 5.05 -9.29 -2.45
C ALA A 168 4.71 -10.24 -3.61
N LYS A 169 5.45 -10.15 -4.73
CA LYS A 169 5.28 -11.05 -5.88
C LYS A 169 5.61 -12.49 -5.53
N LEU A 170 6.68 -12.74 -4.78
CA LEU A 170 7.04 -14.08 -4.30
C LEU A 170 5.94 -14.67 -3.40
N LEU A 171 5.33 -13.87 -2.53
CA LEU A 171 4.23 -14.31 -1.68
C LEU A 171 2.99 -14.68 -2.49
N VAL A 172 2.61 -13.86 -3.48
CA VAL A 172 1.49 -14.17 -4.39
C VAL A 172 1.77 -15.45 -5.17
N TRP A 173 3.00 -15.64 -5.65
CA TRP A 173 3.40 -16.84 -6.38
C TRP A 173 3.38 -18.10 -5.50
N ALA A 174 3.83 -18.00 -4.25
CA ALA A 174 3.74 -19.11 -3.29
C ALA A 174 2.28 -19.48 -3.01
N LEU A 175 1.37 -18.49 -2.93
CA LEU A 175 -0.06 -18.75 -2.77
C LEU A 175 -0.66 -19.43 -4.00
N GLU A 176 -0.26 -19.02 -5.21
CA GLU A 176 -0.68 -19.59 -6.49
C GLU A 176 -0.31 -21.07 -6.60
N ILE A 177 0.96 -21.42 -6.36
CA ILE A 177 1.41 -22.82 -6.32
C ILE A 177 0.61 -23.62 -5.28
N GLY A 178 0.40 -23.04 -4.09
CA GLY A 178 -0.38 -23.69 -3.04
C GLY A 178 -1.83 -23.95 -3.42
N THR A 179 -2.47 -23.04 -4.17
CA THR A 179 -3.82 -23.23 -4.71
C THR A 179 -3.88 -24.34 -5.76
N GLU A 180 -2.91 -24.39 -6.69
CA GLU A 180 -2.85 -25.42 -7.72
C GLU A 180 -2.68 -26.81 -7.10
N LEU A 181 -1.74 -26.97 -6.17
CA LEU A 181 -1.50 -28.24 -5.49
C LEU A 181 -2.72 -28.72 -4.69
N ASN A 182 -3.50 -27.80 -4.10
CA ASN A 182 -4.70 -28.14 -3.35
C ASN A 182 -5.83 -28.62 -4.27
N GLU A 183 -5.96 -28.04 -5.47
CA GLU A 183 -6.93 -28.49 -6.48
C GLU A 183 -6.58 -29.86 -7.03
N ASP A 184 -5.30 -30.08 -7.37
CA ASP A 184 -4.82 -31.37 -7.85
C ASP A 184 -5.06 -32.48 -6.80
N ALA A 185 -4.81 -32.18 -5.53
CA ALA A 185 -5.07 -33.12 -4.44
C ALA A 185 -6.56 -33.43 -4.25
N ALA A 186 -7.45 -32.48 -4.52
CA ALA A 186 -8.90 -32.68 -4.42
C ALA A 186 -9.47 -33.54 -5.57
N LEU A 187 -8.78 -33.63 -6.71
CA LEU A 187 -9.18 -34.45 -7.86
C LEU A 187 -8.73 -35.92 -7.76
N VAL A 188 -7.76 -36.23 -6.91
CA VAL A 188 -7.19 -37.57 -6.73
C VAL A 188 -7.92 -38.41 -5.66
N ILE A 189 -8.80 -37.79 -4.88
CA ILE A 189 -9.60 -38.42 -3.80
C ILE A 189 -11.03 -38.65 -4.28
#